data_AF-A0A951H9F1-F1
#
_entry.id   AF-A0A951H9F1-F1
#
_cell.length_a   1.000
_cell.length_b   1.000
_cell.length_c   1.000
_cell.angle_alpha   90.00
_cell.angle_beta   90.00
_cell.angle_gamma   90.00
#
_symmetry.space_group_name_H-M   'P 1'
#
loop_
_entity.id
_entity.type
_entity.pdbx_description
1 polymer ?
#
loop_
_entity_poly.entity_id
_entity_poly.type
_entity_poly.pdbx_seq_one_letter_code
_entity_poly.pdbx_strand_id
1 'polypeptide(L)' 'MLIFLAALLKLAEILILVRVVLSFVPQWQRQPFGLLVVALTEPILRPLRSAIPVGNSGISLDFSPMIALFIIQIIRTLI' A
#
# COMPACT_ATOMS: atom_id res chain seq x y z
N MET A 1 10.33 3.85 23.76
CA MET A 1 9.32 2.88 23.30
C MET A 1 8.30 3.52 22.35
N LEU A 2 7.57 4.57 22.74
CA LEU A 2 6.59 5.24 21.88
C LEU A 2 7.17 5.86 20.60
N ILE A 3 8.35 6.49 20.68
CA ILE A 3 9.03 7.11 19.52
C ILE A 3 9.37 6.06 18.44
N PHE A 4 9.78 4.87 18.87
CA PHE A 4 10.13 3.77 17.95
C PHE A 4 8.91 3.27 17.19
N LEU A 5 7.77 3.11 17.87
CA LEU A 5 6.51 2.73 17.25
C LEU A 5 6.04 3.79 16.24
N ALA A 6 6.13 5.07 16.61
CA ALA A 6 5.78 6.18 15.71
C ALA A 6 6.67 6.21 14.46
N ALA A 7 7.97 5.93 14.59
CA ALA A 7 8.88 5.84 13.48
C ALA A 7 8.54 4.66 12.54
N LEU A 8 8.19 3.49 13.09
CA LEU A 8 7.80 2.32 12.31
C LEU A 8 6.53 2.57 11.50
N LEU A 9 5.53 3.23 12.10
CA LEU A 9 4.28 3.60 11.42
C LEU A 9 4.53 4.58 10.27
N LYS A 10 5.35 5.62 10.50
CA LYS A 10 5.75 6.56 9.42
C LYS A 10 6.48 5.86 8.28
N LEU A 11 7.35 4.90 8.60
CA LEU A 11 8.05 4.11 7.59
C LEU A 11 7.07 3.28 6.76
N ALA A 12 6.11 2.61 7.40
CA ALA A 12 5.08 1.85 6.71
C ALA A 12 4.21 2.73 5.81
N GLU A 13 3.84 3.93 6.26
CA GLU A 13 3.10 4.92 5.47
C GLU A 13 3.86 5.29 4.18
N ILE A 14 5.15 5.63 4.30
CA ILE A 14 5.99 5.97 3.14
C ILE A 14 6.12 4.77 2.19
N LEU A 15 6.34 3.57 2.71
CA LEU A 15 6.46 2.36 1.88
C LEU A 15 5.17 2.06 1.12
N ILE A 16 4.00 2.26 1.74
CA ILE A 16 2.70 2.12 1.08
C ILE A 16 2.53 3.19 0.00
N LEU A 17 2.92 4.44 0.25
CA LEU A 17 2.92 5.49 -0.78
C LEU A 17 3.81 5.13 -1.98
N VAL A 18 5.02 4.62 -1.72
CA VAL A 18 5.90 4.12 -2.79
C VAL A 18 5.25 2.95 -3.52
N ARG A 19 4.55 2.05 -2.80
CA ARG A 19 3.80 0.94 -3.40
C ARG A 19 2.68 1.44 -4.32
N VAL A 20 2.00 2.54 -3.99
CA VAL A 20 1.02 3.22 -4.87
C VAL A 20 1.73 3.67 -6.15
N VAL A 21 2.84 4.40 -6.06
CA VAL A 21 3.54 4.93 -7.25
C VAL A 21 4.04 3.77 -8.12
N LEU A 22 4.59 2.73 -7.51
CA LEU A 22 5.07 1.55 -8.20
C LEU A 22 3.94 0.78 -8.89
N SER A 23 2.68 0.82 -8.41
CA SER A 23 1.55 0.17 -9.11
C SER A 23 1.19 0.85 -10.43
N PHE A 24 1.56 2.12 -10.62
CA PHE A 24 1.43 2.80 -11.92
C PHE A 24 2.59 2.49 -12.89
N VAL A 25 3.69 1.91 -12.39
CA VAL A 25 4.89 1.61 -13.17
C VAL A 25 5.30 0.14 -12.99
N PRO A 26 4.61 -0.82 -13.64
CA PRO A 26 4.78 -2.26 -13.39
C PRO A 26 6.20 -2.78 -13.66
N GLN A 27 6.92 -2.15 -14.59
CA GLN A 27 8.32 -2.45 -14.89
C GLN A 27 9.26 -2.25 -13.69
N TRP A 28 8.95 -1.32 -12.78
CA TRP A 28 9.77 -1.05 -11.59
C TRP A 28 9.44 -1.99 -10.44
N GLN A 29 8.22 -2.54 -10.38
CA GLN A 29 7.87 -3.57 -9.39
C GLN A 29 8.69 -4.85 -9.56
N ARG A 30 9.14 -5.14 -10.78
CA ARG A 30 9.97 -6.31 -11.11
C ARG A 30 11.44 -6.11 -10.78
N GLN A 31 11.86 -4.90 -10.43
CA GLN A 31 13.23 -4.59 -10.01
C GLN A 31 13.45 -5.00 -8.55
N PRO A 32 14.69 -5.29 -8.12
CA PRO A 32 14.98 -5.70 -6.74
C PRO A 32 14.42 -4.76 -5.68
N PHE A 33 14.49 -3.44 -5.92
CA PHE A 33 13.90 -2.43 -5.03
C PHE A 33 12.37 -2.52 -4.97
N GLY A 34 11.71 -2.69 -6.12
CA GLY A 34 10.26 -2.85 -6.19
C GLY A 34 9.79 -4.10 -5.46
N LEU A 35 10.50 -5.21 -5.62
CA LEU A 35 10.23 -6.47 -4.90
C LEU A 35 10.40 -6.32 -3.39
N LEU A 36 11.39 -5.55 -2.93
CA LEU A 36 11.59 -5.26 -1.52
C LEU A 36 10.40 -4.45 -0.94
N VAL A 37 10.00 -3.38 -1.62
CA VAL A 37 8.84 -2.57 -1.21
C VAL A 37 7.58 -3.44 -1.19
N VAL A 38 7.43 -4.33 -2.18
CA VAL A 38 6.33 -5.27 -2.24
C VAL A 38 6.31 -6.18 -1.01
N ALA A 39 7.42 -6.84 -0.71
CA ALA A 39 7.53 -7.76 0.42
C ALA A 39 7.27 -7.07 1.77
N LEU A 40 7.76 -5.84 1.96
CA LEU A 40 7.57 -5.09 3.20
C LEU A 40 6.14 -4.59 3.39
N THR A 41 5.43 -4.29 2.29
CA THR A 41 4.04 -3.78 2.34
C THR A 41 3.01 -4.90 2.33
N GLU A 42 3.36 -6.09 1.81
CA GLU A 42 2.46 -7.24 1.69
C GLU A 42 1.77 -7.68 2.99
N PRO A 43 2.42 -7.81 4.16
CA PRO A 43 1.73 -8.23 5.39
C PRO A 43 0.62 -7.25 5.82
N ILE A 44 0.75 -5.97 5.45
CA ILE A 44 -0.23 -4.93 5.75
C ILE A 44 -1.35 -4.92 4.68
N LEU A 45 -0.99 -5.07 3.40
CA LEU A 45 -1.92 -4.98 2.28
C LEU A 45 -2.70 -6.27 2.01
N ARG A 46 -2.13 -7.44 2.32
CA ARG A 46 -2.75 -8.76 2.13
C ARG A 46 -4.09 -8.92 2.85
N PRO A 47 -4.26 -8.57 4.14
CA PRO A 47 -5.58 -8.64 4.79
C PRO A 47 -6.60 -7.68 4.14
N LEU A 48 -6.14 -6.52 3.68
CA LEU A 48 -6.98 -5.54 2.97
C LEU A 48 -7.47 -6.09 1.63
N ARG A 49 -6.59 -6.76 0.88
CA ARG A 49 -6.94 -7.47 -0.37
C ARG A 49 -7.90 -8.62 -0.14
N SER A 50 -7.80 -9.33 0.99
CA SER A 50 -8.74 -10.42 1.29
C SER A 50 -10.12 -9.94 1.76
N ALA A 51 -10.20 -8.72 2.32
CA ALA A 51 -11.47 -8.15 2.78
C ALA A 51 -12.29 -7.53 1.64
N ILE A 52 -11.63 -7.10 0.57
CA ILE A 52 -12.29 -6.59 -0.64
C ILE A 52 -12.42 -7.76 -1.63
N PRO A 53 -13.63 -8.21 -1.99
CA PRO A 53 -13.81 -9.28 -2.96
C PRO A 53 -13.51 -8.75 -4.38
N VAL A 54 -12.23 -8.54 -4.68
CA VAL A 54 -11.76 -8.29 -6.04
C VAL A 54 -11.78 -9.64 -6.74
N GLY A 55 -12.93 -9.97 -7.35
CA GLY A 55 -13.09 -11.19 -8.14
C GLY A 55 -12.00 -11.30 -9.21
N ASN A 56 -11.72 -12.53 -9.64
CA ASN A 56 -10.73 -12.99 -10.64
C ASN A 56 -10.77 -12.29 -12.02
N SER A 57 -10.79 -10.96 -12.08
CA SER A 57 -10.61 -10.18 -13.28
C SER A 57 -9.13 -9.86 -13.35
N GLY A 58 -8.41 -10.42 -14.32
CA GLY A 58 -6.96 -10.28 -14.56
C GLY A 58 -6.47 -8.85 -14.84
N ILE A 59 -7.18 -7.84 -14.36
CA ILE A 59 -6.72 -6.46 -14.23
C ILE A 59 -5.95 -6.41 -12.90
N SER A 60 -4.66 -6.69 -12.98
CA SER A 60 -3.67 -6.48 -11.91
C SER A 60 -3.37 -5.00 -11.68
N LEU A 61 -4.39 -4.14 -11.79
CA LEU A 61 -4.32 -2.76 -11.35
C LEU A 61 -4.70 -2.82 -9.87
N ASP A 62 -3.68 -2.97 -9.01
CA ASP A 62 -3.82 -2.88 -7.55
C ASP A 62 -4.50 -1.54 -7.25
N PHE A 63 -5.83 -1.50 -7.11
CA PHE A 63 -6.60 -0.30 -6.70
C PHE A 63 -6.54 -0.08 -5.19
N SER A 64 -6.07 -1.10 -4.45
CA SER A 64 -5.87 -1.06 -3.00
C SER A 64 -5.13 0.20 -2.49
N PRO A 65 -4.05 0.66 -3.15
CA PRO A 65 -3.33 1.86 -2.74
C PRO A 65 -4.12 3.17 -3.02
N MET A 66 -4.92 3.22 -4.09
CA MET A 66 -5.81 4.37 -4.35
C MET A 66 -6.97 4.43 -3.35
N ILE A 67 -7.54 3.28 -2.99
CA ILE A 67 -8.60 3.17 -1.98
C ILE A 67 -8.07 3.61 -0.61
N ALA A 68 -6.86 3.21 -0.24
CA ALA A 68 -6.21 3.64 1.00
C ALA A 68 -6.04 5.18 1.07
N LEU A 69 -5.61 5.80 -0.03
CA LEU A 69 -5.52 7.27 -0.13
C LEU A 69 -6.89 7.95 0.00
N PHE A 70 -7.94 7.38 -0.59
CA PHE A 70 -9.29 7.91 -0.50
C PHE A 70 -9.83 7.88 0.93
N ILE A 71 -9.61 6.77 1.66
CA ILE A 71 -9.98 6.63 3.07
C ILE A 71 -9.26 7.66 3.94
N ILE A 72 -7.95 7.87 3.72
CA ILE A 72 -7.15 8.87 4.43
C ILE A 72 -7.72 10.28 4.22
N GLN A 73 -8.15 10.63 3.00
CA GLN A 73 -8.73 11.95 2.73
C GLN A 73 -10.10 12.14 3.41
N ILE A 74 -10.94 11.11 3.45
CA ILE A 74 -12.24 11.18 4.15
C ILE A 74 -12.02 11.41 5.64
N ILE A 75 -11.10 10.67 6.26
CA ILE A 75 -10.77 10.84 7.69
C ILE A 75 -10.25 12.25 7.96
N ARG A 76 -9.39 12.80 7.09
CA ARG A 76 -8.89 14.18 7.21
C ARG A 76 -9.97 15.25 7.08
N THR A 77 -11.07 14.96 6.39
CA THR A 77 -12.19 15.91 6.24
C THR A 77 -13.14 15.85 7.44
N LEU A 78 -13.16 14.73 8.17
CA LEU A 78 -14.01 14.51 9.35
C LEU A 78 -13.40 14.99 10.67
N ILE A 79 -12.12 15.35 10.65
CA ILE A 79 -11.34 15.88 11.79
C ILE A 79 -10.99 17.33 11.48
#